data_AF-A0A661KRW3-F1
#
_entry.id   AF-A0A661KRW3-F1
#
_cell.length_a   1.000
_cell.length_b   1.000
_cell.length_c   1.000
_cell.angle_alpha   90.00
_cell.angle_beta   90.00
_cell.angle_gamma   90.00
#
_symmetry.space_group_name_H-M   'P 1'
#
loop_
_entity.id
_entity.type
_entity.pdbx_description
1 polymer ?
#
loop_
_entity_poly.entity_id
_entity_poly.type
_entity_poly.pdbx_seq_one_letter_code
_entity_poly.pdbx_strand_id
1 'polypeptide(L)'
;MYDGAKILTGLIIGVAFFISPFIYDAGKPYKKPEPQLTEKAKKAGECVASKQFMREWHMQLLDEWRNEVVRHGDRYYRPRQLAREMRLDKRLMDQWRHFISDGTRHYIPKTDKVYYKSLQNTCLDCHSNKTKFCDECHNYLGVHPYCWNCHIAPEEK
;
A
#
# COMPACT_ATOMS: atom_id res chain seq x y z
N MET A 1 41.95 -10.60 -37.86
CA MET A 1 40.56 -10.51 -38.34
C MET A 1 39.70 -11.19 -37.30
N TYR A 2 38.99 -10.37 -36.52
CA TYR A 2 38.20 -10.82 -35.37
C TYR A 2 37.00 -11.62 -35.87
N ASP A 3 36.61 -12.70 -35.18
CA ASP A 3 35.42 -13.52 -35.45
C ASP A 3 34.10 -12.74 -35.22
N GLY A 4 34.06 -11.46 -35.59
CA GLY A 4 32.97 -10.53 -35.33
C GLY A 4 31.62 -11.01 -35.88
N ALA A 5 31.63 -11.77 -36.99
CA ALA A 5 30.41 -12.41 -37.51
C ALA A 5 29.86 -13.47 -36.54
N LYS A 6 30.71 -14.35 -36.00
CA LYS A 6 30.29 -15.40 -35.04
C LYS A 6 29.84 -14.79 -33.71
N ILE A 7 30.52 -13.73 -33.28
CA ILE A 7 30.18 -12.99 -32.06
C ILE A 7 28.84 -12.26 -32.23
N LEU A 8 28.60 -11.61 -33.37
CA LEU A 8 27.34 -10.93 -33.66
C LEU A 8 26.17 -11.91 -33.72
N THR A 9 26.34 -13.07 -34.38
CA THR A 9 25.29 -14.10 -34.41
C THR A 9 24.97 -14.62 -33.02
N GLY A 10 25.98 -14.92 -32.20
CA GLY A 10 25.77 -15.36 -30.81
C GLY A 10 25.08 -14.30 -29.95
N LEU A 11 25.42 -13.03 -30.14
CA LEU A 11 24.81 -11.91 -29.41
C LEU A 11 23.34 -11.72 -29.79
N ILE A 12 23.00 -11.81 -31.07
CA ILE A 12 21.60 -11.72 -31.52
C ILE A 12 20.77 -12.87 -30.94
N ILE A 13 21.29 -14.10 -30.96
CA ILE A 13 20.60 -15.26 -30.38
C ILE A 13 20.44 -15.11 -28.87
N GLY A 14 21.49 -14.67 -28.17
CA GLY A 14 21.46 -14.43 -26.73
C GLY A 14 20.44 -13.35 -26.36
N VAL A 15 20.45 -12.21 -27.05
CA VAL A 15 19.49 -11.12 -26.83
C VAL A 15 18.06 -11.59 -27.12
N ALA A 16 17.83 -12.33 -28.21
CA ALA A 16 16.51 -12.87 -28.53
C ALA A 16 16.00 -13.83 -27.44
N PHE A 17 16.87 -14.70 -26.90
CA PHE A 17 16.52 -15.60 -25.81
C PHE A 17 16.20 -14.86 -24.50
N PHE A 18 16.96 -13.81 -24.17
CA PHE A 18 16.69 -13.00 -22.97
C PHE A 18 15.44 -12.12 -23.11
N ILE A 19 15.12 -11.66 -24.32
CA ILE A 19 13.93 -10.85 -24.59
C ILE A 19 12.68 -11.71 -24.78
N SER A 20 12.82 -13.00 -25.12
CA SER A 20 11.67 -13.86 -25.41
C SER A 20 10.62 -13.92 -24.30
N PRO A 21 10.95 -14.04 -22.99
CA PRO A 21 9.94 -14.05 -21.93
C PRO A 21 9.10 -12.77 -21.93
N PHE A 22 9.74 -11.62 -22.14
CA PHE A 22 9.06 -10.32 -22.20
C PHE A 22 8.15 -10.19 -23.42
N ILE A 23 8.50 -10.80 -24.57
CA ILE A 23 7.62 -10.86 -25.75
C ILE A 23 6.46 -11.84 -25.52
N TYR A 24 6.73 -13.00 -24.92
CA TYR A 24 5.70 -14.01 -24.60
C TYR A 24 4.69 -13.51 -23.58
N ASP A 25 5.10 -12.64 -22.66
CA ASP A 25 4.24 -12.02 -21.66
C ASP A 25 3.74 -10.61 -22.06
N ALA A 26 4.24 -10.04 -23.18
CA ALA A 26 3.78 -8.77 -23.70
C ALA A 26 2.30 -8.83 -24.09
N GLY A 27 1.48 -8.01 -23.44
CA GLY A 27 0.04 -7.92 -23.72
C GLY A 27 -0.84 -8.88 -22.91
N LYS A 28 -0.27 -9.75 -22.06
CA LYS A 28 -1.08 -10.51 -21.10
C LYS A 28 -1.65 -9.53 -20.06
N PRO A 29 -2.97 -9.39 -19.93
CA PRO A 29 -3.56 -8.50 -18.95
C PRO A 29 -3.27 -9.04 -17.55
N TYR A 30 -2.53 -8.27 -16.75
CA TYR A 30 -2.43 -8.54 -15.32
C TYR A 30 -3.82 -8.39 -14.71
N LYS A 31 -4.33 -9.46 -14.10
CA LYS A 31 -5.62 -9.45 -13.41
C LYS A 31 -5.49 -8.51 -12.21
N LYS A 32 -6.03 -7.30 -12.34
CA LYS A 32 -6.03 -6.32 -11.25
C LYS A 32 -6.81 -6.93 -10.07
N PRO A 33 -6.32 -6.81 -8.84
CA PRO A 33 -7.06 -7.26 -7.67
C PRO A 33 -8.34 -6.42 -7.54
N GLU A 34 -9.47 -7.07 -7.34
CA GLU A 34 -10.76 -6.44 -7.11
C GLU A 34 -11.21 -6.72 -5.66
N PRO A 35 -10.67 -5.96 -4.69
CA PRO A 35 -10.98 -6.19 -3.28
C PRO A 35 -12.45 -5.88 -2.99
N GLN A 36 -13.12 -6.80 -2.30
CA GLN A 36 -14.53 -6.67 -1.95
C GLN A 36 -14.69 -5.89 -0.64
N LEU A 37 -15.56 -4.89 -0.62
CA LEU A 37 -15.90 -4.16 0.60
C LEU A 37 -17.07 -4.84 1.32
N THR A 38 -16.97 -4.93 2.64
CA THR A 38 -18.08 -5.37 3.49
C THR A 38 -19.22 -4.36 3.46
N GLU A 39 -20.43 -4.80 3.80
CA GLU A 39 -21.59 -3.90 3.91
C GLU A 39 -21.39 -2.81 4.96
N LYS A 40 -20.64 -3.10 6.03
CA LYS A 40 -20.30 -2.12 7.07
C LYS A 40 -19.37 -1.03 6.51
N ALA A 41 -18.37 -1.41 5.72
CA ALA A 41 -17.47 -0.45 5.08
C ALA A 41 -18.23 0.44 4.06
N LYS A 42 -19.14 -0.15 3.28
CA LYS A 42 -19.98 0.61 2.33
C LYS A 42 -20.87 1.63 3.05
N LYS A 43 -21.47 1.26 4.18
CA LYS A 43 -22.34 2.14 4.97
C LYS A 43 -21.59 3.26 5.69
N ALA A 44 -20.35 3.03 6.10
CA ALA A 44 -19.57 4.01 6.86
C ALA A 44 -19.24 5.28 6.04
N GLY A 45 -19.05 5.15 4.71
CA GLY A 45 -18.80 6.27 3.80
C GLY A 45 -17.48 7.04 4.01
N GLU A 46 -16.77 6.78 5.13
CA GLU A 46 -15.51 7.40 5.51
C GLU A 46 -14.63 6.42 6.31
N CYS A 47 -13.35 6.34 5.95
CA CYS A 47 -12.36 5.41 6.51
C CYS A 47 -11.13 6.15 7.06
N VAL A 48 -10.14 5.39 7.54
CA VAL A 48 -8.88 5.90 8.12
C VAL A 48 -8.15 6.88 7.18
N ALA A 49 -8.17 6.60 5.88
CA ALA A 49 -7.56 7.40 4.84
C ALA A 49 -8.32 7.29 3.51
N SER A 50 -7.95 8.09 2.51
CA SER A 50 -8.53 8.00 1.16
C SER A 50 -8.19 6.67 0.49
N LYS A 51 -9.03 6.27 -0.49
CA LYS A 51 -8.76 5.07 -1.32
C LYS A 51 -7.40 5.15 -2.03
N GLN A 52 -7.04 6.34 -2.51
CA GLN A 52 -5.76 6.55 -3.20
C GLN A 52 -4.59 6.35 -2.23
N PHE A 53 -4.65 6.95 -1.04
CA PHE A 53 -3.63 6.82 -0.02
C PHE A 53 -3.42 5.35 0.37
N MET A 54 -4.50 4.61 0.62
CA MET A 54 -4.39 3.19 0.97
C MET A 54 -3.83 2.34 -0.19
N ARG A 55 -4.03 2.72 -1.44
CA ARG A 55 -3.44 1.99 -2.57
C ARG A 55 -1.92 2.20 -2.66
N GLU A 56 -1.46 3.40 -2.37
CA GLU A 56 -0.07 3.81 -2.58
C GLU A 56 0.81 3.62 -1.32
N TRP A 57 0.25 3.82 -0.13
CA TRP A 57 1.01 3.97 1.13
C TRP A 57 0.48 3.14 2.30
N HIS A 58 -0.40 2.14 2.07
CA HIS A 58 -0.95 1.35 3.19
C HIS A 58 0.12 0.71 4.07
N MET A 59 1.20 0.16 3.49
CA MET A 59 2.26 -0.46 4.29
C MET A 59 3.08 0.54 5.08
N GLN A 60 3.25 1.75 4.56
CA GLN A 60 3.96 2.81 5.28
C GLN A 60 3.15 3.27 6.49
N LEU A 61 1.84 3.45 6.34
CA LEU A 61 0.94 3.74 7.46
C LEU A 61 1.02 2.64 8.53
N LEU A 62 1.01 1.36 8.13
CA LEU A 62 1.09 0.25 9.07
C LEU A 62 2.46 0.15 9.77
N ASP A 63 3.56 0.42 9.06
CA ASP A 63 4.90 0.43 9.65
C ASP A 63 5.05 1.58 10.65
N GLU A 64 4.56 2.78 10.29
CA GLU A 64 4.55 3.95 11.15
C GLU A 64 3.72 3.70 12.40
N TRP A 65 2.47 3.23 12.26
CA TRP A 65 1.61 2.89 13.40
C TRP A 65 2.25 1.85 14.31
N ARG A 66 2.91 0.83 13.74
CA ARG A 66 3.65 -0.16 14.53
C ARG A 66 4.75 0.51 15.33
N ASN A 67 5.56 1.37 14.71
CA ASN A 67 6.65 2.06 15.38
C ASN A 67 6.14 3.00 16.48
N GLU A 68 5.08 3.76 16.22
CA GLU A 68 4.44 4.66 17.18
C GLU A 68 3.88 3.93 18.39
N VAL A 69 3.14 2.83 18.17
CA VAL A 69 2.56 2.04 19.26
C VAL A 69 3.64 1.36 20.09
N VAL A 70 4.64 0.76 19.44
CA VAL A 70 5.67 -0.05 20.12
C VAL A 70 6.73 0.83 20.78
N ARG A 71 7.20 1.88 20.11
CA ARG A 71 8.33 2.70 20.60
C ARG A 71 7.88 3.92 21.40
N HIS A 72 6.76 4.52 21.00
CA HIS A 72 6.29 5.79 21.58
C HIS A 72 5.06 5.62 22.47
N GLY A 73 4.43 4.44 22.46
CA GLY A 73 3.21 4.18 23.22
C GLY A 73 1.99 4.94 22.69
N ASP A 74 2.09 5.59 21.53
CA ASP A 74 0.97 6.31 20.93
C ASP A 74 0.04 5.35 20.20
N ARG A 75 -1.21 5.30 20.65
CA ARG A 75 -2.21 4.33 20.21
C ARG A 75 -3.38 4.96 19.47
N TYR A 76 -3.42 6.29 19.31
CA TYR A 76 -4.58 6.98 18.76
C TYR A 76 -4.21 7.76 17.50
N TYR A 77 -4.88 7.45 16.39
CA TYR A 77 -4.72 8.14 15.12
C TYR A 77 -5.83 9.16 14.90
N ARG A 78 -5.44 10.43 14.67
CA ARG A 78 -6.34 11.59 14.55
C ARG A 78 -6.18 12.23 13.18
N PRO A 79 -6.77 11.66 12.11
CA PRO A 79 -6.49 12.09 10.74
C PRO A 79 -6.89 13.56 10.49
N ARG A 80 -7.97 14.03 11.12
CA ARG A 80 -8.38 15.44 10.99
C ARG A 80 -7.42 16.42 11.66
N GLN A 81 -6.87 16.06 12.82
CA GLN A 81 -5.90 16.89 13.52
C GLN A 81 -4.59 16.96 12.73
N LEU A 82 -4.09 15.81 12.26
CA LEU A 82 -2.89 15.74 11.41
C LEU A 82 -3.04 16.57 10.14
N ALA A 83 -4.19 16.48 9.47
CA ALA A 83 -4.48 17.30 8.30
C ALA A 83 -4.53 18.82 8.60
N ARG A 84 -4.88 19.22 9.83
CA ARG A 84 -4.85 20.63 10.28
C ARG A 84 -3.43 21.09 10.64
N GLU A 85 -2.65 20.25 11.31
CA GLU A 85 -1.25 20.54 11.67
C GLU A 85 -0.38 20.69 10.42
N MET A 86 -0.57 19.83 9.41
CA MET A 86 0.06 19.96 8.09
C MET A 86 -0.25 21.29 7.38
N ARG A 87 -1.38 21.94 7.71
CA ARG A 87 -1.74 23.26 7.15
C ARG A 87 -0.96 24.42 7.79
N LEU A 88 -0.40 24.22 8.99
CA LEU A 88 0.24 25.27 9.79
C LEU A 88 1.75 25.37 9.57
N ASP A 89 2.41 24.31 9.11
CA ASP A 89 3.83 24.33 8.72
C ASP A 89 4.00 24.70 7.23
N LYS A 90 3.75 25.96 6.90
CA LYS A 90 3.79 26.48 5.52
C LYS A 90 5.04 27.27 5.13
N ARG A 91 6.05 27.35 6.01
CA ARG A 91 7.13 28.35 5.82
C ARG A 91 8.55 27.80 5.78
N LEU A 92 8.81 26.61 6.32
CA LEU A 92 10.19 26.10 6.41
C LEU A 92 10.46 24.84 5.57
N MET A 93 9.46 23.98 5.35
CA MET A 93 9.65 22.68 4.67
C MET A 93 8.96 22.54 3.30
N ASP A 94 8.14 23.51 2.88
CA ASP A 94 7.41 23.44 1.59
C ASP A 94 8.33 23.43 0.36
N GLN A 95 9.53 24.01 0.47
CA GLN A 95 10.52 24.06 -0.62
C GLN A 95 11.32 22.76 -0.80
N TRP A 96 11.16 21.78 0.09
CA TRP A 96 11.77 20.45 -0.03
C TRP A 96 10.73 19.33 -0.19
N ARG A 97 9.47 19.59 0.17
CA ARG A 97 8.34 18.64 0.10
C ARG A 97 7.98 18.14 -1.29
N HIS A 98 8.31 18.85 -2.36
CA HIS A 98 8.09 18.34 -3.73
C HIS A 98 9.07 17.24 -4.15
N PHE A 99 10.18 17.04 -3.42
CA PHE A 99 11.12 15.94 -3.66
C PHE A 99 10.79 14.67 -2.87
N ILE A 100 9.98 14.77 -1.81
CA ILE A 100 9.56 13.64 -0.98
C ILE A 100 8.03 13.57 -1.05
N SER A 101 7.51 12.85 -2.04
CA SER A 101 6.10 12.50 -2.09
C SER A 101 5.82 11.52 -0.95
N ASP A 102 5.28 11.99 0.16
CA ASP A 102 4.85 11.20 1.31
C ASP A 102 3.42 10.64 1.16
N GLY A 103 2.78 10.87 0.00
CA GLY A 103 1.42 10.39 -0.26
C GLY A 103 0.32 11.12 0.50
N THR A 104 0.65 12.02 1.42
CA THR A 104 -0.31 12.71 2.32
C THR A 104 -1.14 13.79 1.61
N ARG A 105 -0.98 13.93 0.30
CA ARG A 105 -1.69 14.90 -0.53
C ARG A 105 -3.20 14.67 -0.46
N HIS A 106 -3.83 15.41 0.45
CA HIS A 106 -5.21 15.90 0.42
C HIS A 106 -6.32 14.93 0.85
N TYR A 107 -6.12 14.11 1.88
CA TYR A 107 -7.26 13.50 2.56
C TYR A 107 -7.62 14.26 3.84
N ILE A 108 -8.67 15.09 3.75
CA ILE A 108 -9.29 15.74 4.92
C ILE A 108 -10.57 14.97 5.22
N PRO A 109 -10.62 14.22 6.33
CA PRO A 109 -11.85 13.53 6.70
C PRO A 109 -12.96 14.54 7.05
N LYS A 110 -14.21 14.18 6.76
CA LYS A 110 -15.44 14.92 7.08
C LYS A 110 -15.80 14.83 8.57
N THR A 111 -15.27 13.84 9.27
CA THR A 111 -15.48 13.64 10.71
C THR A 111 -14.20 13.84 11.52
N ASP A 112 -14.34 14.18 12.80
CA ASP A 112 -13.26 14.20 13.80
C ASP A 112 -13.04 12.81 14.40
N LYS A 113 -13.32 11.74 13.65
CA LYS A 113 -13.24 10.37 14.14
C LYS A 113 -11.79 10.02 14.48
N VAL A 114 -11.59 9.54 15.70
CA VAL A 114 -10.31 9.02 16.18
C VAL A 114 -10.30 7.51 16.00
N TYR A 115 -9.19 7.00 15.50
CA TYR A 115 -9.00 5.58 15.26
C TYR A 115 -7.96 5.03 16.24
N TYR A 116 -8.10 3.76 16.61
CA TYR A 116 -7.09 3.07 17.42
C TYR A 116 -6.04 2.48 16.47
N LYS A 117 -4.75 2.69 16.72
CA LYS A 117 -3.65 2.22 15.85
C LYS A 117 -3.50 0.70 15.95
N SER A 118 -4.42 -0.03 15.30
CA SER A 118 -4.53 -1.49 15.37
C SER A 118 -5.20 -2.04 14.11
N LEU A 119 -4.56 -3.07 13.54
CA LEU A 119 -5.09 -3.79 12.39
C LEU A 119 -6.44 -4.45 12.72
N GLN A 120 -6.54 -5.13 13.85
CA GLN A 120 -7.74 -5.88 14.24
C GLN A 120 -8.89 -4.95 14.66
N ASN A 121 -8.61 -3.95 15.52
CA ASN A 121 -9.66 -3.13 16.13
C ASN A 121 -10.13 -1.97 15.23
N THR A 122 -9.35 -1.59 14.21
CA THR A 122 -9.70 -0.47 13.32
C THR A 122 -9.88 -0.91 11.88
N CYS A 123 -8.89 -1.58 11.29
CA CYS A 123 -9.00 -1.96 9.88
C CYS A 123 -9.99 -3.10 9.69
N LEU A 124 -9.82 -4.22 10.43
CA LEU A 124 -10.65 -5.42 10.30
C LEU A 124 -12.04 -5.25 10.93
N ASP A 125 -12.25 -4.23 11.77
CA ASP A 125 -13.59 -3.86 12.23
C ASP A 125 -14.49 -3.39 11.06
N CYS A 126 -13.89 -2.80 10.02
CA CYS A 126 -14.58 -2.41 8.79
C CYS A 126 -14.31 -3.39 7.63
N HIS A 127 -13.12 -3.98 7.55
CA HIS A 127 -12.70 -4.94 6.52
C HIS A 127 -12.59 -6.36 7.10
N SER A 128 -13.71 -6.93 7.54
CA SER A 128 -13.74 -8.26 8.18
C SER A 128 -13.35 -9.41 7.26
N ASN A 129 -13.33 -9.19 5.95
CA ASN A 129 -13.05 -10.19 4.92
C ASN A 129 -11.58 -10.14 4.45
N LYS A 130 -10.65 -10.67 5.25
CA LYS A 130 -9.21 -10.67 4.94
C LYS A 130 -8.92 -11.34 3.59
N THR A 131 -9.46 -12.54 3.35
CA THR A 131 -9.25 -13.33 2.13
C THR A 131 -9.68 -12.58 0.87
N LYS A 132 -10.81 -11.86 0.93
CA LYS A 132 -11.40 -11.15 -0.21
C LYS A 132 -10.98 -9.68 -0.31
N PHE A 133 -10.13 -9.19 0.58
CA PHE A 133 -9.71 -7.79 0.63
C PHE A 133 -8.19 -7.65 0.75
N CYS A 134 -7.60 -8.10 1.86
CA CYS A 134 -6.17 -7.99 2.11
C CYS A 134 -5.36 -8.92 1.20
N ASP A 135 -5.79 -10.19 1.11
CA ASP A 135 -5.02 -11.21 0.40
C ASP A 135 -5.07 -11.03 -1.12
N GLU A 136 -6.11 -10.40 -1.67
CA GLU A 136 -6.16 -10.04 -3.10
C GLU A 136 -4.94 -9.21 -3.52
N CYS A 137 -4.59 -8.19 -2.73
CA CYS A 137 -3.43 -7.35 -3.01
C CYS A 137 -2.11 -8.07 -2.67
N HIS A 138 -2.06 -8.82 -1.57
CA HIS A 138 -0.83 -9.48 -1.13
C HIS A 138 -0.44 -10.65 -2.04
N ASN A 139 -1.41 -11.44 -2.49
CA ASN A 139 -1.21 -12.50 -3.46
C ASN A 139 -0.84 -11.91 -4.83
N TYR A 140 -1.50 -10.81 -5.22
CA TYR A 140 -1.16 -10.11 -6.47
C TYR A 140 0.29 -9.59 -6.49
N LEU A 141 0.76 -9.03 -5.37
CA LEU A 141 2.13 -8.54 -5.23
C LEU A 141 3.14 -9.65 -4.87
N GLY A 142 2.69 -10.88 -4.61
CA GLY A 142 3.56 -11.98 -4.16
C GLY A 142 4.21 -11.72 -2.80
N VAL A 143 3.58 -10.93 -1.93
CA VAL A 143 4.11 -10.58 -0.61
C VAL A 143 3.35 -11.33 0.49
N HIS A 144 4.10 -11.84 1.47
CA HIS A 144 3.55 -12.55 2.63
C HIS A 144 3.88 -11.79 3.91
N PRO A 145 2.94 -10.98 4.45
CA PRO A 145 3.18 -10.25 5.68
C PRO A 145 3.40 -11.20 6.85
N TYR A 146 4.46 -10.96 7.61
CA TYR A 146 4.81 -11.75 8.81
C TYR A 146 4.00 -11.38 10.05
N CYS A 147 3.08 -10.41 9.96
CA CYS A 147 2.26 -9.97 11.10
C CYS A 147 1.53 -11.15 11.76
N TRP A 148 1.10 -12.12 10.95
CA TRP A 148 0.36 -13.31 11.41
C TRP A 148 1.24 -14.39 12.02
N ASN A 149 2.56 -14.24 11.99
CA ASN A 149 3.46 -15.15 12.71
C ASN A 149 3.32 -14.98 14.22
N CYS A 150 2.88 -13.80 14.67
CA CYS A 150 2.65 -13.47 16.08
C CYS A 150 1.20 -13.07 16.38
N HIS A 151 0.44 -12.58 15.40
CA HIS A 151 -0.98 -12.21 15.58
C HIS A 151 -1.92 -13.31 15.09
N ILE A 152 -3.00 -13.55 15.83
CA ILE A 152 -4.08 -14.45 15.42
C ILE A 152 -5.07 -13.65 14.58
N ALA A 153 -5.39 -14.10 13.37
CA ALA A 153 -6.40 -13.45 12.54
C ALA A 153 -7.80 -13.61 13.17
N PRO A 154 -8.60 -12.54 13.25
CA PRO A 154 -9.99 -12.66 13.68
C PRO A 154 -10.79 -13.48 12.65
N GLU A 155 -11.86 -14.13 13.11
CA GLU A 155 -12.78 -14.84 12.21
C GLU A 155 -13.40 -13.88 11.20
N GLU A 156 -13.49 -14.33 9.94
CA GLU A 156 -14.08 -13.54 8.87
C GLU A 156 -15.60 -13.45 9.04
N LYS A 157 -16.16 -12.27 8.76
CA LYS A 157 -17.59 -11.97 8.88
C LYS A 157 -18.12 -11.36 7.60
#